data_AF-A0A916DWK6-F1
#
_entry.id   AF-A0A916DWK6-F1
#
_cell.length_a   1.000
_cell.length_b   1.000
_cell.length_c   1.000
_cell.angle_alpha   90.00
_cell.angle_beta   90.00
_cell.angle_gamma   90.00
#
_symmetry.space_group_name_H-M   'P 1'
#
loop_
_entity.id
_entity.type
_entity.pdbx_description
1 polymer ?
#
loop_
_entity_poly.entity_id
_entity_poly.type
_entity_poly.pdbx_seq_one_letter_code
_entity_poly.pdbx_strand_id
1 'polypeptide(L)' 'MSELLYNKIYNFLITSPLNHITSFSVIYQIMKDEPLIEKEELYKIVEKASNEALKTEKFQKMEAQDKISNIFEQAYNI' A
#
# COMPACT_ATOMS: atom_id res chain seq x y z
N MET A 1 9.03 -3.79 11.98
CA MET A 1 7.86 -3.75 11.07
C MET A 1 6.61 -3.60 11.90
N SER A 2 6.02 -2.41 11.89
CA SER A 2 4.76 -2.15 12.60
C SER A 2 3.61 -3.00 12.05
N GLU A 3 3.11 -3.92 12.88
CA GLU A 3 1.99 -4.81 12.55
C GLU A 3 0.67 -4.03 12.41
N LEU A 4 0.50 -3.00 13.24
CA LEU A 4 -0.66 -2.11 13.20
C LEU A 4 -0.73 -1.36 11.86
N LEU A 5 0.40 -0.79 11.44
CA LEU A 5 0.48 -0.04 10.19
C LEU A 5 0.31 -0.95 8.97
N TYR A 6 0.94 -2.13 8.98
CA TYR A 6 0.73 -3.16 7.96
C TYR A 6 -0.75 -3.50 7.81
N ASN A 7 -1.44 -3.82 8.91
CA ASN A 7 -2.84 -4.20 8.89
C ASN A 7 -3.71 -3.06 8.35
N LYS A 8 -3.37 -1.80 8.66
CA LYS A 8 -4.13 -0.64 8.17
C LYS A 8 -3.97 -0.43 6.67
N ILE A 9 -2.74 -0.51 6.15
CA ILE A 9 -2.49 -0.39 4.71
C ILE A 9 -3.15 -1.55 3.97
N TYR A 10 -2.95 -2.78 4.44
CA TYR A 10 -3.56 -3.96 3.83
C TYR A 10 -5.09 -3.84 3.78
N ASN A 11 -5.73 -3.50 4.92
CA ASN A 11 -7.18 -3.29 4.98
C ASN A 11 -7.62 -2.19 4.02
N PHE A 12 -6.94 -1.04 4.00
CA PHE A 12 -7.23 0.04 3.06
C PHE A 12 -7.17 -0.45 1.59
N LEU A 13 -6.14 -1.22 1.24
CA LEU A 13 -5.98 -1.75 -0.12
C LEU A 13 -7.11 -2.70 -0.51
N ILE A 14 -7.57 -3.59 0.38
CA ILE A 14 -8.62 -4.56 0.02
C ILE A 14 -10.03 -3.96 0.09
N THR A 15 -10.30 -3.01 0.98
CA THR A 15 -11.66 -2.46 1.16
C THR A 15 -11.98 -1.23 0.32
N SER A 16 -10.98 -0.42 -0.05
CA SER A 16 -11.24 0.86 -0.74
C SER A 16 -11.57 0.68 -2.22
N PRO A 17 -12.43 1.50 -2.84
CA PRO A 17 -12.62 1.48 -4.29
C PRO A 17 -11.29 1.60 -5.05
N LEU A 18 -11.11 0.87 -6.16
CA LEU A 18 -9.84 0.88 -6.90
C LEU A 18 -9.40 2.28 -7.31
N ASN A 19 -10.33 3.14 -7.75
CA ASN A 19 -10.08 4.54 -8.11
C ASN A 19 -9.59 5.41 -6.93
N HIS A 20 -9.81 5.00 -5.68
CA HIS A 20 -9.36 5.73 -4.49
C HIS A 20 -7.97 5.28 -3.99
N ILE A 21 -7.44 4.17 -4.52
CA ILE A 21 -6.14 3.62 -4.14
C ILE A 21 -5.06 4.29 -5.00
N THR A 22 -4.37 5.26 -4.41
CA THR A 22 -3.23 5.97 -5.00
C THR A 22 -2.03 5.90 -4.06
N SER A 23 -0.83 6.13 -4.57
CA SER A 23 0.39 6.19 -3.76
C SER A 23 0.25 7.23 -2.65
N PHE A 24 -0.32 8.40 -2.97
CA PHE A 24 -0.62 9.45 -1.99
C PHE A 24 -1.57 8.97 -0.89
N SER A 25 -2.62 8.23 -1.23
CA SER A 25 -3.57 7.72 -0.22
C SER A 25 -2.92 6.70 0.72
N VAL A 26 -1.99 5.88 0.21
CA VAL A 26 -1.23 4.89 1.01
C VAL A 26 -0.24 5.60 1.93
N ILE A 27 0.53 6.56 1.40
CA ILE A 27 1.45 7.40 2.18
C ILE A 27 0.71 8.19 3.26
N TYR A 28 -0.47 8.73 2.95
CA TYR A 28 -1.29 9.45 3.92
C TYR A 28 -1.72 8.57 5.09
N GLN A 29 -2.13 7.31 4.84
CA GLN A 29 -2.45 6.37 5.94
C GLN A 29 -1.24 6.15 6.86
N ILE A 30 -0.04 6.14 6.29
CA ILE A 30 1.21 5.93 7.02
C ILE A 30 1.59 7.16 7.84
N MET A 31 1.63 8.35 7.22
CA MET A 31 1.95 9.60 7.91
C MET A 31 0.96 9.91 9.05
N LYS A 32 -0.30 9.51 8.90
CA LYS A 32 -1.34 9.70 9.93
C LYS A 32 -1.05 8.90 11.19
N ASP A 33 -0.48 7.71 11.06
CA ASP A 33 -0.29 6.78 12.17
C ASP A 33 1.15 6.79 12.70
N GLU A 34 2.13 6.89 11.81
CA GLU A 34 3.57 6.87 12.11
C GLU A 34 4.29 7.96 11.31
N PRO A 35 4.24 9.23 11.75
CA PRO A 35 4.79 10.37 11.02
C PRO A 35 6.33 10.39 10.90
N LEU A 36 7.04 9.57 11.68
CA LEU A 36 8.51 9.47 11.70
C LEU A 36 9.01 8.08 11.29
N ILE A 37 8.25 7.36 10.47
CA ILE A 37 8.65 6.04 9.98
C ILE A 37 9.93 6.13 9.13
N GLU A 38 10.85 5.18 9.32
CA GLU A 38 12.04 5.07 8.48
C GLU A 38 11.66 4.61 7.06
N LYS A 39 12.32 5.17 6.04
CA LYS A 39 12.05 4.86 4.62
C LYS A 39 12.13 3.35 4.30
N GLU A 40 13.09 2.65 4.90
CA GLU A 40 13.24 1.21 4.65
C GLU A 40 12.12 0.38 5.31
N GLU A 41 11.63 0.81 6.48
CA GLU A 41 10.49 0.19 7.13
C GLU A 41 9.19 0.47 6.38
N LEU A 42 9.01 1.71 5.90
CA LEU A 42 7.92 2.09 5.00
C LEU A 42 7.86 1.18 3.76
N TYR A 43 9.00 1.00 3.09
CA TYR A 43 9.10 0.15 1.90
C TYR A 43 8.64 -1.28 2.20
N LYS A 44 9.19 -1.90 3.26
CA LYS A 44 8.86 -3.29 3.63
C LYS A 44 7.37 -3.48 3.92
N ILE A 45 6.73 -2.50 4.56
CA ILE A 45 5.31 -2.57 4.90
C ILE A 45 4.44 -2.44 3.64
N VAL A 46 4.70 -1.41 2.81
CA VAL A 46 3.96 -1.21 1.56
C VAL A 46 4.13 -2.40 0.63
N GLU A 47 5.33 -2.95 0.57
CA GLU A 47 5.63 -4.13 -0.24
C GLU A 47 4.85 -5.35 0.18
N LYS A 48 4.92 -5.68 1.47
CA LYS A 48 4.20 -6.82 2.00
C LYS A 48 2.69 -6.66 1.82
N ALA A 49 2.12 -5.49 2.17
CA ALA A 49 0.69 -5.25 2.09
C ALA A 49 0.17 -5.33 0.65
N SER A 50 0.93 -4.79 -0.30
CA SER A 50 0.59 -4.82 -1.72
C SER A 50 0.68 -6.22 -2.31
N ASN A 51 1.73 -6.98 -1.99
CA ASN A 51 1.88 -8.37 -2.43
C ASN A 51 0.75 -9.28 -1.92
N GLU A 52 0.28 -9.07 -0.68
CA GLU A 52 -0.89 -9.79 -0.17
C GLU A 52 -2.20 -9.31 -0.81
N ALA A 53 -2.36 -8.00 -1.06
CA ALA A 53 -3.54 -7.47 -1.74
C ALA A 53 -3.69 -8.01 -3.17
N LEU A 54 -2.58 -8.18 -3.90
CA LEU A 54 -2.54 -8.74 -5.26
C LEU A 54 -3.12 -10.16 -5.35
N LYS A 55 -3.09 -10.93 -4.26
CA LYS A 55 -3.66 -12.29 -4.22
C LYS A 55 -5.19 -12.30 -4.15
N THR A 56 -5.81 -11.18 -3.78
CA THR A 56 -7.26 -11.07 -3.64
C THR A 56 -7.95 -10.92 -4.99
N GLU A 57 -9.18 -11.42 -5.12
CA GLU A 57 -9.97 -11.39 -6.37
C GLU A 57 -10.09 -9.97 -6.97
N LYS A 58 -10.11 -8.95 -6.11
CA LYS A 58 -10.16 -7.54 -6.50
C LYS A 58 -9.00 -7.11 -7.39
N PHE A 59 -7.82 -7.69 -7.18
CA PHE A 59 -6.58 -7.31 -7.86
C PHE A 59 -6.09 -8.36 -8.87
N GLN A 60 -6.88 -9.39 -9.16
CA GLN A 60 -6.54 -10.37 -10.20
C GLN A 60 -6.68 -9.83 -11.63
N LYS A 61 -7.35 -8.69 -11.81
CA LYS A 61 -7.47 -8.02 -13.12
C LYS A 61 -6.21 -7.22 -13.44
N MET A 62 -5.75 -7.26 -14.69
CA MET A 62 -4.52 -6.61 -15.17
C MET A 62 -4.44 -5.12 -14.79
N GLU A 63 -5.51 -4.35 -14.99
CA GLU A 63 -5.59 -2.92 -14.60
C GLU A 63 -5.33 -2.69 -13.10
N ALA A 64 -5.78 -3.60 -12.24
CA ALA A 64 -5.62 -3.50 -10.80
C ALA A 64 -4.19 -3.87 -10.36
N GLN A 65 -3.53 -4.80 -11.08
CA GLN A 65 -2.13 -5.15 -10.85
C GLN A 65 -1.19 -4.00 -11.25
N ASP A 66 -1.39 -3.40 -12.43
CA ASP A 66 -0.62 -2.25 -12.90
C ASP A 66 -0.70 -1.09 -11.90
N LYS A 67 -1.88 -0.91 -11.29
CA LYS A 67 -2.10 0.12 -10.28
C LYS A 67 -1.31 -0.10 -8.99
N ILE A 68 -1.26 -1.33 -8.51
CA ILE A 68 -0.45 -1.70 -7.34
C ILE A 68 1.04 -1.52 -7.66
N SER A 69 1.51 -1.98 -8.82
CA SER A 69 2.91 -1.83 -9.25
C SER A 69 3.33 -0.35 -9.33
N ASN A 70 2.45 0.53 -9.79
CA ASN A 70 2.73 1.97 -9.81
C ASN A 70 2.85 2.57 -8.39
N ILE A 71 2.07 2.06 -7.43
CA ILE A 71 2.17 2.49 -6.02
C ILE A 71 3.51 2.12 -5.42
N PHE A 72 4.02 0.93 -5.74
CA PHE A 72 5.36 0.49 -5.36
C PHE A 72 6.46 1.42 -5.86
N GLU A 73 6.48 1.70 -7.16
CA GLU A 73 7.51 2.54 -7.79
C GLU A 73 7.49 3.95 -7.21
N GLN A 74 6.30 4.52 -6.99
CA GLN A 74 6.17 5.85 -6.42
C GLN A 74 6.57 5.89 -4.94
N ALA A 75 6.25 4.88 -4.15
CA ALA A 75 6.67 4.81 -2.75
C ALA A 75 8.20 4.66 -2.61
N TYR A 76 8.88 4.03 -3.56
CA TYR A 76 10.34 3.88 -3.58
C TYR A 76 11.08 5.21 -3.85
N ASN A 77 10.49 6.06 -4.68
CA ASN A 77 11.08 7.31 -5.15
C ASN A 77 10.87 8.51 -4.20
N ILE A 78 10.23 8.30 -3.05
CA ILE A 78 10.08 9.29 -1.95
C ILE A 78 11.17 9.05 -0.92
#